data_AF-A0A1N7ELA3-F1
#
_entry.id   AF-A0A1N7ELA3-F1
#
_cell.length_a   1.000
_cell.length_b   1.000
_cell.length_c   1.000
_cell.angle_alpha   90.00
_cell.angle_beta   90.00
_cell.angle_gamma   90.00
#
_symmetry.space_group_name_H-M   'P 1'
#
loop_
_entity.id
_entity.type
_entity.pdbx_description
1 polymer ?
#
loop_
_entity_poly.entity_id
_entity_poly.type
_entity_poly.pdbx_seq_one_letter_code
_entity_poly.pdbx_strand_id
1 'polypeptide(L)' 'MDLLSNRSLCLSKHHGKEGTITDIPQDTLGDETGRELYSYSYRIETEDEEIDVWFRHRDFVPVSQ' A
#
# COMPACT_ATOMS: atom_id res chain seq x y z
N MET A 1 -22.33 -7.04 4.60
CA MET A 1 -21.20 -6.95 3.63
C MET A 1 -20.40 -5.74 4.04
N ASP A 2 -19.44 -5.93 4.94
CA ASP A 2 -18.59 -4.86 5.46
C ASP A 2 -17.28 -4.84 4.69
N LEU A 3 -17.28 -4.16 3.55
CA LEU A 3 -16.06 -3.73 2.87
C LEU A 3 -15.86 -2.27 3.31
N LEU A 4 -14.64 -1.92 3.74
CA LEU A 4 -14.19 -0.62 4.29
C LEU A 4 -13.88 -0.62 5.80
N SER A 5 -13.31 -1.69 6.34
CA SER A 5 -12.40 -1.52 7.48
C SER A 5 -11.05 -1.01 6.95
N ASN A 6 -11.02 0.25 6.53
CA ASN A 6 -9.80 1.01 6.24
C ASN A 6 -9.05 1.23 7.56
N ARG A 7 -8.44 0.17 8.09
CA ARG A 7 -7.47 0.25 9.17
C ARG A 7 -6.22 0.92 8.63
N SER A 8 -6.23 2.25 8.59
CA SER A 8 -5.02 3.06 8.63
C SER A 8 -4.35 2.81 9.99
N LEU A 9 -3.72 1.65 10.14
CA LEU A 9 -3.01 1.26 11.34
C LEU A 9 -1.71 2.08 11.39
N CYS A 10 -1.73 3.12 12.23
CA CYS A 10 -0.62 3.92 12.74
C CYS A 10 0.74 3.77 12.00
N LEU A 11 0.98 4.63 11.00
CA LEU A 11 2.29 4.87 10.38
C LEU A 11 3.42 5.16 11.40
N SER A 12 3.09 5.50 12.65
CA SER A 12 4.07 5.88 13.68
C SER A 12 5.01 4.75 14.08
N LYS A 13 4.56 3.48 14.08
CA LYS A 13 5.39 2.35 14.53
C LYS A 13 6.50 1.97 13.53
N HIS A 14 6.31 2.28 12.26
CA HIS A 14 7.23 1.93 11.18
C HIS A 14 7.88 3.18 10.54
N HIS A 15 7.70 4.36 11.15
CA HIS A 15 8.28 5.60 10.64
C HIS A 15 9.82 5.54 10.65
N GLY A 16 10.43 5.75 9.49
CA GLY A 16 11.89 5.72 9.32
C GLY A 16 12.50 4.32 9.22
N LYS A 17 11.69 3.26 9.20
CA LYS A 17 12.17 1.92 8.86
C LYS A 17 12.29 1.77 7.34
N GLU A 18 13.36 1.11 6.91
CA GLU A 18 13.58 0.73 5.52
C GLU A 18 13.15 -0.73 5.32
N GLY A 19 12.70 -1.07 4.12
CA GLY A 19 12.26 -2.41 3.78
C GLY A 19 12.15 -2.61 2.27
N THR A 20 11.95 -3.86 1.87
CA THR A 20 11.80 -4.26 0.46
C THR A 20 10.32 -4.35 0.11
N ILE A 21 9.93 -3.80 -1.04
CA ILE A 21 8.58 -4.00 -1.58
C ILE A 21 8.46 -5.46 -2.00
N THR A 22 7.51 -6.17 -1.41
CA THR A 22 7.24 -7.58 -1.74
C THR A 22 6.00 -7.76 -2.61
N ASP A 23 5.06 -6.80 -2.55
CA ASP A 23 3.84 -6.85 -3.35
C ASP A 23 3.28 -5.44 -3.62
N ILE A 24 2.60 -5.31 -4.77
CA ILE A 24 1.92 -4.11 -5.23
C ILE A 24 0.51 -4.52 -5.67
N PRO A 25 -0.45 -4.57 -4.74
CA PRO A 25 -1.81 -4.98 -5.07
C PRO A 25 -2.44 -4.03 -6.10
N GLN A 26 -3.11 -4.62 -7.09
CA GLN A 26 -3.82 -3.87 -8.11
C GLN A 26 -5.06 -3.19 -7.48
N ASP A 27 -5.17 -1.88 -7.67
CA ASP A 27 -6.36 -1.11 -7.30
C ASP A 27 -7.40 -1.21 -8.43
N THR A 28 -8.40 -2.08 -8.25
CA THR A 28 -9.47 -2.29 -9.24
C THR A 28 -10.64 -1.32 -9.07
N LEU A 29 -10.66 -0.49 -8.02
CA LEU A 29 -11.76 0.49 -7.82
C LEU A 29 -11.79 1.53 -8.94
N GLY A 30 -10.63 1.87 -9.49
CA GLY A 30 -10.55 2.75 -10.66
C GLY A 30 -11.28 2.17 -11.87
N ASP A 31 -11.07 0.88 -12.14
CA ASP A 31 -11.71 0.15 -13.24
C ASP A 31 -13.24 0.04 -13.05
N GLU A 32 -13.70 -0.17 -11.81
CA GLU A 32 -15.13 -0.32 -11.50
C GLU A 32 -15.89 1.02 -11.52
N THR A 33 -15.25 2.11 -11.12
CA THR A 33 -15.91 3.39 -10.87
C THR A 33 -15.53 4.49 -11.87
N GLY A 34 -14.60 4.23 -12.78
CA GLY A 34 -14.01 5.22 -13.67
C GLY A 34 -13.19 6.28 -12.94
N ARG A 35 -12.82 6.03 -11.67
CA ARG A 35 -11.98 6.94 -10.90
C ARG A 35 -10.53 6.81 -11.33
N GLU A 36 -9.86 7.94 -11.44
CA GLU A 36 -8.40 7.94 -11.60
C GLU A 36 -7.73 7.35 -10.36
N LEU A 37 -6.70 6.53 -10.60
CA LEU A 37 -5.86 6.00 -9.53
C LEU A 37 -5.15 7.16 -8.82
N TYR A 38 -5.48 7.34 -7.53
CA TYR A 38 -4.92 8.43 -6.74
C TYR A 38 -3.55 8.10 -6.12
N SER A 39 -3.30 6.82 -5.81
CA SER A 39 -2.07 6.37 -5.16
C SER A 39 -1.92 4.85 -5.24
N TYR A 40 -0.68 4.36 -5.27
CA TYR A 40 -0.38 2.94 -5.17
C TYR A 40 -0.34 2.47 -3.73
N SER A 41 -0.66 1.20 -3.52
CA SER A 41 -0.52 0.51 -2.23
C SER A 41 0.64 -0.47 -2.32
N TYR A 42 1.42 -0.58 -1.25
CA TYR A 42 2.62 -1.41 -1.19
C TYR A 42 2.60 -2.30 0.05
N ARG A 43 3.00 -3.56 -0.12
CA ARG A 43 3.44 -4.41 0.99
C ARG A 43 4.94 -4.29 1.14
N ILE A 44 5.39 -4.12 2.37
CA ILE A 44 6.81 -3.94 2.69
C ILE A 44 7.21 -5.00 3.70
N GLU A 45 8.30 -5.69 3.42
CA GLU A 45 8.99 -6.55 4.38
C GLU A 45 10.23 -5.81 4.90
N THR A 46 10.39 -5.81 6.22
CA THR A 46 11.60 -5.29 6.90
C THR A 46 12.45 -6.44 7.38
N GLU A 47 13.72 -6.18 7.72
CA GLU A 47 14.64 -7.22 8.20
C GLU A 47 14.09 -8.00 9.41
N ASP A 48 13.28 -7.35 10.25
CA ASP A 48 12.75 -7.93 11.48
C ASP A 48 11.40 -8.63 11.30
N GLU A 49 10.56 -8.14 10.37
CA GLU A 49 9.17 -8.59 10.21
C GLU A 49 8.56 -8.16 8.88
N GLU A 50 7.62 -8.97 8.39
CA GLU A 50 6.65 -8.53 7.39
C GLU A 50 5.70 -7.50 8.04
N ILE A 51 5.64 -6.31 7.46
CA ILE A 51 4.75 -5.28 7.98
C ILE A 51 3.32 -5.59 7.54
N ASP A 52 2.46 -5.94 8.50
CA ASP A 52 1.00 -6.16 8.28
C ASP A 52 0.23 -4.83 8.13
N VAL A 53 0.84 -3.84 7.47
CA VAL A 53 0.20 -2.58 7.08
C VAL A 53 0.57 -2.19 5.65
N TRP A 54 -0.40 -1.64 4.94
CA TRP A 54 -0.23 -1.17 3.57
C TRP A 54 0.25 0.27 3.53
N PHE A 55 1.30 0.51 2.75
CA PHE A 55 1.82 1.86 2.52
C PHE A 55 1.19 2.44 1.27
N ARG A 56 0.56 3.61 1.37
CA ARG A 56 0.00 4.32 0.21
C ARG A 56 0.88 5.51 -0.15
N HIS A 57 1.34 5.55 -1.40
CA HIS A 57 2.13 6.67 -1.89
C HIS A 57 1.73 7.05 -3.31
N ARG A 58 1.56 8.35 -3.57
CA ARG A 58 1.15 8.87 -4.88
C ARG A 58 2.32 8.99 -5.85
N ASP A 59 3.43 9.55 -5.38
CA ASP A 59 4.57 9.88 -6.25
C ASP A 59 5.58 8.74 -6.37
N PHE A 60 5.38 7.67 -5.61
CA PHE A 60 6.19 6.47 -5.73
C PHE A 60 5.39 5.59 -6.67
N VAL A 61 5.79 5.59 -7.94
CA VAL A 61 5.11 4.90 -9.02
C VAL A 61 5.93 3.65 -9.35
N PRO A 62 5.29 2.46 -9.42
CA PRO A 62 5.99 1.24 -9.81
C PRO A 62 6.59 1.41 -11.19
N VAL A 63 7.89 1.14 -11.34
CA VAL A 63 8.47 0.93 -12.67
C VAL A 63 7.85 -0.33 -13.25
N SER A 64 7.30 -0.23 -14.45
CA SER A 64 6.69 -1.35 -15.16
C SER A 64 7.66 -2.54 -15.17
N GLN A 65 7.25 -3.69 -14.63
CA GLN A 65 8.00 -4.94 -14.78
C GLN A 65 7.85 -5.51 -16.19
#